data_AF-A0A6G2UYQ4-F1
#
_entry.id   AF-A0A6G2UYQ4-F1
#
_cell.length_a   1.000
_cell.length_b   1.000
_cell.length_c   1.000
_cell.angle_alpha   90.00
_cell.angle_beta   90.00
_cell.angle_gamma   90.00
#
_symmetry.space_group_name_H-M   'P 1'
#
loop_
_entity.id
_entity.type
_entity.pdbx_description
1 polymer ?
#
loop_
_entity_poly.entity_id
_entity_poly.type
_entity_poly.pdbx_seq_one_letter_code
_entity_poly.pdbx_strand_id
1 'polypeptide(L)'
;GLHAAVRAALAIGRRPVPLVVTWHTRSHAEGARRRLLHLLERRAVRAAAVVLATSSDLVDRARARGARDARLAPVAAPRTPRPAGPPAAKVRAELGAVERPLIVALGTLVPHHGYDTL
;
A
#
# COMPACT_ATOMS: atom_id res chain seq x y z
N GLY A 1 3.91 6.33 5.28
CA GLY A 1 4.72 5.09 5.22
C GLY A 1 5.35 4.75 6.56
N LEU A 2 5.73 3.49 6.81
CA LEU A 2 6.14 2.98 8.13
C LEU A 2 7.32 3.74 8.76
N HIS A 3 8.40 3.97 8.01
CA HIS A 3 9.58 4.67 8.55
C HIS A 3 9.27 6.11 8.98
N ALA A 4 8.46 6.83 8.19
CA ALA A 4 8.01 8.16 8.55
C ALA A 4 7.15 8.14 9.82
N ALA A 5 6.24 7.16 9.94
CA ALA A 5 5.40 7.01 11.13
C ALA A 5 6.22 6.71 12.39
N VAL A 6 7.23 5.84 12.29
CA VAL A 6 8.14 5.55 13.41
C VAL A 6 8.93 6.80 13.82
N ARG A 7 9.50 7.52 12.84
CA ARG A 7 10.26 8.76 13.11
C ARG A 7 9.38 9.85 13.72
N ALA A 8 8.17 10.03 13.20
CA ALA A 8 7.19 10.98 13.76
C ALA A 8 6.80 10.59 15.19
N ALA A 9 6.52 9.31 15.45
CA ALA A 9 6.24 8.83 16.80
C ALA A 9 7.40 9.07 17.78
N LEU A 10 8.64 8.91 17.33
CA LEU A 10 9.83 9.23 18.13
C LEU A 10 9.98 10.73 18.38
N ALA A 11 9.77 11.56 17.35
CA ALA A 11 9.90 13.01 17.44
C ALA A 11 8.82 13.65 18.32
N ILE A 12 7.58 13.14 18.26
CA ILE A 12 6.47 13.60 19.10
C ILE A 12 6.71 13.22 20.57
N GLY A 13 7.28 12.04 20.84
CA GLY A 13 7.63 11.61 22.19
C GLY A 13 6.40 11.58 23.12
N ARG A 14 6.44 12.40 24.18
CA ARG A 14 5.32 12.57 25.14
C ARG A 14 4.49 13.83 24.91
N ARG A 15 4.72 14.56 23.81
CA ARG A 15 3.96 15.77 23.51
C ARG A 15 2.49 15.41 23.23
N PRO A 16 1.52 16.25 23.59
CA PRO A 16 0.09 16.00 23.38
C PRO A 16 -0.34 16.24 21.91
N VAL A 17 0.54 15.95 20.94
CA VAL A 17 0.25 16.16 19.51
C VAL A 17 -0.32 14.87 18.92
N PRO A 18 -1.54 14.90 18.36
CA PRO A 18 -2.13 13.71 17.76
C PRO A 18 -1.39 13.33 16.47
N LEU A 19 -0.99 12.06 16.35
CA LEU A 19 -0.33 11.52 15.17
C LEU A 19 -1.34 10.79 14.28
N VAL A 20 -1.46 11.20 13.02
CA VAL A 20 -2.24 10.48 11.99
C VAL A 20 -1.29 9.74 11.07
N VAL A 21 -1.55 8.44 10.85
CA VAL A 21 -0.71 7.59 10.00
C VAL A 21 -1.54 7.02 8.86
N THR A 22 -1.05 7.16 7.63
CA THR A 22 -1.61 6.50 6.46
C THR A 22 -0.84 5.22 6.11
N TRP A 23 -1.59 4.14 5.93
CA TRP A 23 -1.12 2.81 5.53
C TRP A 23 -1.66 2.46 4.14
N HIS A 24 -0.76 2.48 3.16
CA HIS A 24 -1.08 2.25 1.75
C HIS A 24 -0.62 0.88 1.25
N THR A 25 0.36 0.27 1.93
CA THR A 25 0.97 -0.99 1.48
C THR A 25 1.33 -1.85 2.67
N ARG A 26 1.32 -3.17 2.44
CA ARG A 26 1.89 -4.14 3.37
C ARG A 26 3.41 -4.07 3.24
N SER A 27 4.11 -4.01 4.38
CA SER A 27 5.56 -4.12 4.39
C SER A 27 5.96 -5.59 4.19
N HIS A 28 6.51 -5.91 3.03
CA HIS A 28 7.02 -7.25 2.74
C HIS A 28 8.47 -7.38 3.20
N ALA A 29 8.72 -8.34 4.09
CA ALA A 29 10.06 -8.75 4.51
C ALA A 29 10.06 -10.20 4.96
N GLU A 30 11.18 -10.87 4.69
CA GLU A 30 11.42 -12.26 5.07
C GLU A 30 12.36 -12.33 6.29
N GLY A 31 12.35 -13.49 6.95
CA GLY A 31 13.29 -13.82 8.04
C GLY A 31 13.26 -12.84 9.22
N ALA A 32 14.44 -12.57 9.80
CA ALA A 32 14.60 -11.71 10.98
C ALA A 32 14.07 -10.28 10.77
N ARG A 33 14.14 -9.77 9.53
CA ARG A 33 13.62 -8.45 9.16
C ARG A 33 12.11 -8.34 9.36
N ARG A 34 11.36 -9.44 9.19
CA ARG A 34 9.92 -9.49 9.48
C ARG A 34 9.60 -9.18 10.94
N ARG A 35 10.39 -9.72 11.88
CA ARG A 35 10.18 -9.49 13.32
C ARG A 35 10.46 -8.04 13.69
N LEU A 36 11.54 -7.46 13.14
CA LEU A 36 11.84 -6.05 13.32
C LEU A 36 10.72 -5.15 12.78
N LEU A 37 10.27 -5.39 11.54
CA LEU A 37 9.17 -4.63 10.96
C LEU A 37 7.89 -4.76 11.76
N HIS A 38 7.59 -5.95 12.28
CA HIS A 38 6.44 -6.16 13.16
C HIS A 38 6.49 -5.26 14.40
N LEU A 39 7.65 -5.16 15.06
CA LEU A 39 7.84 -4.30 16.23
C LEU A 39 7.69 -2.81 15.87
N LEU A 40 8.27 -2.40 14.73
CA LEU A 40 8.15 -1.03 14.23
C LEU A 40 6.72 -0.67 13.87
N GLU A 41 5.99 -1.57 13.20
CA GLU A 41 4.57 -1.42 12.89
C GLU A 41 3.75 -1.26 14.17
N ARG A 42 3.97 -2.13 15.16
CA ARG A 42 3.29 -2.06 16.46
C ARG A 42 3.55 -0.74 17.18
N ARG A 43 4.80 -0.26 17.19
CA ARG A 43 5.18 1.01 17.82
C ARG A 43 4.54 2.21 17.12
N ALA A 44 4.60 2.25 15.79
CA ALA A 44 4.00 3.34 15.01
C ALA A 44 2.48 3.41 15.19
N VAL A 45 1.81 2.25 15.14
CA VAL A 45 0.36 2.16 15.27
C VAL A 45 -0.14 2.52 16.66
N ARG A 46 0.57 2.09 17.72
CA ARG A 46 0.20 2.43 19.10
C ARG A 46 0.39 3.90 19.44
N ALA A 47 1.33 4.57 18.77
CA ALA A 47 1.57 6.00 18.90
C ALA A 47 0.58 6.84 18.08
N ALA A 48 -0.04 6.26 17.06
CA ALA A 48 -1.03 6.95 16.25
C ALA A 48 -2.33 7.17 17.04
N ALA A 49 -2.88 8.39 16.94
CA ALA A 49 -4.23 8.67 17.35
C ALA A 49 -5.23 8.00 16.40
N VAL A 50 -4.95 8.05 15.09
CA VAL A 50 -5.76 7.42 14.03
C VAL A 50 -4.86 6.80 12.97
N VAL A 51 -5.18 5.59 12.54
CA VAL A 51 -4.58 4.91 11.39
C VAL A 51 -5.60 4.87 10.24
N LEU A 52 -5.25 5.48 9.11
CA LEU A 52 -6.04 5.44 7.88
C LEU A 52 -5.46 4.39 6.94
N ALA A 53 -6.24 3.36 6.63
CA ALA A 53 -5.80 2.24 5.80
C ALA A 53 -6.60 2.19 4.48
N THR A 54 -5.94 1.86 3.38
CA THR A 54 -6.56 1.88 2.05
C THR A 54 -7.39 0.65 1.72
N SER A 55 -7.31 -0.39 2.54
CA SER A 55 -8.05 -1.64 2.38
C SER A 55 -8.47 -2.20 3.74
N SER A 56 -9.51 -3.03 3.75
CA SER A 56 -10.04 -3.66 4.97
C SER A 56 -8.99 -4.54 5.65
N ASP A 57 -8.23 -5.30 4.89
CA ASP A 57 -7.16 -6.16 5.43
C ASP A 57 -6.06 -5.36 6.15
N LEU A 58 -5.78 -4.14 5.69
CA LEU A 58 -4.83 -3.24 6.35
C LEU A 58 -5.42 -2.65 7.63
N VAL A 59 -6.74 -2.38 7.67
CA VAL A 59 -7.46 -1.99 8.90
C VAL A 59 -7.36 -3.10 9.93
N ASP A 60 -7.67 -4.35 9.55
CA ASP A 60 -7.62 -5.49 10.46
C ASP A 60 -6.21 -5.76 10.95
N ARG A 61 -5.22 -5.62 10.07
CA ARG A 61 -3.80 -5.67 10.45
C ARG A 61 -3.42 -4.57 11.44
N ALA A 62 -3.93 -3.35 11.27
CA ALA A 62 -3.66 -2.24 12.19
C ALA A 62 -4.25 -2.54 13.57
N ARG A 63 -5.49 -3.05 13.63
CA ARG A 63 -6.14 -3.48 14.87
C ARG A 63 -5.37 -4.59 15.56
N ALA A 64 -4.97 -5.63 14.83
CA ALA A 64 -4.14 -6.72 15.34
C ALA A 64 -2.78 -6.24 15.88
N ARG A 65 -2.27 -5.10 15.37
CA ARG A 65 -1.03 -4.45 15.85
C ARG A 65 -1.26 -3.49 17.02
N GLY A 66 -2.50 -3.32 17.47
CA GLY A 66 -2.88 -2.49 18.61
C GLY A 66 -3.19 -1.03 18.25
N ALA A 67 -3.76 -0.78 17.08
CA ALA A 67 -4.32 0.53 16.74
C ALA A 67 -5.45 0.89 17.71
N ARG A 68 -5.42 2.12 18.23
CA ARG A 68 -6.51 2.64 19.06
C ARG A 68 -7.74 3.00 18.22
N ASP A 69 -7.50 3.62 17.07
CA ASP A 69 -8.51 3.94 16.05
C ASP A 69 -7.93 3.61 14.67
N ALA A 70 -8.60 2.72 13.94
CA ALA A 70 -8.23 2.33 12.58
C ALA A 70 -9.45 2.45 11.66
N ARG A 71 -9.33 3.25 10.61
CA ARG A 71 -10.42 3.57 9.69
C ARG A 71 -10.03 3.26 8.25
N LEU A 72 -11.01 2.80 7.48
CA LEU A 72 -10.87 2.63 6.04
C LEU A 72 -10.89 4.01 5.38
N ALA A 73 -9.86 4.31 4.59
CA ALA A 73 -9.72 5.50 3.77
C ALA A 73 -9.32 5.04 2.36
N PRO A 74 -10.31 4.61 1.54
CA PRO A 74 -10.02 4.09 0.21
C PRO A 74 -9.44 5.21 -0.65
N VAL A 75 -8.38 4.90 -1.40
CA VAL A 75 -7.79 5.87 -2.33
C VAL A 75 -8.66 5.91 -3.57
N ALA A 76 -9.32 7.04 -3.81
CA ALA A 76 -9.98 7.28 -5.07
C ALA A 76 -8.91 7.51 -6.15
N ALA A 77 -9.03 6.79 -7.27
CA ALA A 77 -8.24 7.11 -8.45
C ALA A 77 -8.65 8.51 -8.95
N PRO A 78 -7.68 9.38 -9.31
CA PRO A 78 -8.03 10.65 -9.93
C PRO A 78 -8.80 10.37 -11.23
N ARG A 79 -9.79 11.21 -11.54
CA ARG A 79 -10.48 11.13 -12.83
C ARG A 79 -9.46 11.39 -13.94
N THR A 80 -9.15 10.36 -14.71
CA THR A 80 -8.26 10.49 -15.86
C THR A 80 -9.08 10.91 -17.08
N PRO A 81 -8.64 11.95 -17.83
CA PRO A 81 -9.21 12.24 -19.14
C PRO A 81 -9.09 11.02 -20.06
N ARG A 82 -9.95 10.95 -21.08
CA ARG A 82 -9.82 9.91 -22.10
C ARG A 82 -8.41 9.98 -22.70
N PRO A 83 -7.67 8.85 -22.74
CA PRO A 83 -6.30 8.86 -23.22
C PRO A 83 -6.26 9.34 -24.67
N ALA A 84 -5.42 10.34 -24.95
CA ALA A 84 -5.14 10.86 -26.30
C ALA A 84 -4.23 9.93 -27.13
N GLY A 85 -4.12 8.66 -26.72
CA GLY A 85 -3.23 7.67 -27.30
C GLY A 85 -3.76 7.06 -28.60
N PRO A 86 -2.93 6.22 -29.26
CA PRO A 86 -3.33 5.51 -30.46
C PRO A 86 -4.59 4.65 -30.22
N PRO A 87 -5.40 4.41 -31.26
CA PRO A 87 -6.57 3.55 -31.16
C PRO A 87 -6.20 2.18 -30.57
N ALA A 88 -7.08 1.60 -29.75
CA ALA A 88 -6.83 0.30 -29.11
C ALA A 88 -6.49 -0.81 -30.12
N ALA A 89 -7.09 -0.77 -31.32
CA ALA A 89 -6.79 -1.71 -32.41
C ALA A 89 -5.32 -1.64 -32.87
N LYS A 90 -4.76 -0.42 -32.96
CA LYS A 90 -3.35 -0.22 -33.32
C LYS A 90 -2.43 -0.79 -32.24
N VAL A 91 -2.70 -0.49 -30.96
CA VAL A 91 -1.91 -1.02 -29.83
C VAL A 91 -1.93 -2.56 -29.82
N ARG A 92 -3.09 -3.17 -30.08
CA ARG A 92 -3.20 -4.63 -30.17
C ARG A 92 -2.43 -5.20 -31.37
N ALA A 93 -2.43 -4.53 -32.51
CA ALA A 93 -1.65 -4.94 -33.66
C ALA A 93 -0.14 -4.89 -33.38
N GLU A 94 0.34 -3.81 -32.74
CA GLU A 94 1.75 -3.66 -32.34
C GLU A 94 2.18 -4.73 -31.32
N LEU A 95 1.28 -5.17 -30.44
CA LEU A 95 1.51 -6.26 -29.50
C LEU A 95 1.30 -7.67 -30.10
N GLY A 96 0.99 -7.78 -31.39
CA GLY A 96 0.70 -9.08 -32.04
C GLY A 96 -0.56 -9.78 -31.50
N ALA A 97 -1.47 -9.02 -30.88
CA ALA A 97 -2.66 -9.50 -30.19
C ALA A 97 -3.97 -9.22 -30.97
N VAL A 98 -3.90 -9.18 -32.29
CA VAL A 98 -5.07 -9.05 -33.18
C VAL A 98 -5.95 -10.29 -33.05
N GLU A 99 -7.25 -10.11 -32.80
CA GLU A 99 -8.25 -11.19 -32.66
C GLU A 99 -7.89 -12.31 -31.66
N ARG A 100 -7.04 -12.04 -30.65
CA ARG A 100 -6.72 -13.00 -29.58
C ARG A 100 -6.86 -12.39 -28.17
N PRO A 101 -7.18 -13.17 -27.13
CA PRO A 101 -7.18 -12.68 -25.76
C PRO A 101 -5.83 -12.05 -25.37
N LEU A 102 -5.86 -10.93 -24.64
CA LEU A 102 -4.68 -10.21 -24.15
C LEU A 102 -4.80 -10.02 -22.64
N ILE A 103 -3.87 -10.60 -21.89
CA ILE A 103 -3.73 -10.40 -20.44
C ILE A 103 -2.60 -9.39 -20.22
N VAL A 104 -2.85 -8.37 -19.40
CA VAL A 104 -1.86 -7.33 -19.07
C VAL A 104 -1.71 -7.27 -17.56
N ALA A 105 -0.47 -7.35 -17.08
CA ALA A 105 -0.14 -7.15 -15.69
C ALA A 105 0.81 -5.94 -15.55
N LEU A 106 0.45 -4.99 -14.70
CA LEU A 106 1.17 -3.73 -14.53
C LEU A 106 1.62 -3.58 -13.08
N GLY A 107 2.89 -3.27 -12.86
CA GLY A 107 3.45 -3.02 -11.54
C GLY A 107 4.96 -3.22 -11.50
N THR A 108 5.56 -2.99 -10.33
CA THR A 108 7.00 -3.17 -10.16
C THR A 108 7.35 -4.67 -10.13
N LEU A 109 8.44 -5.06 -10.79
CA LEU A 109 8.93 -6.44 -10.79
C LEU A 109 9.60 -6.76 -9.45
N VAL A 110 8.79 -7.19 -8.49
CA VAL A 110 9.22 -7.60 -7.15
C VAL A 110 8.62 -8.96 -6.82
N PRO A 111 9.32 -9.83 -6.07
CA PRO A 111 8.88 -11.22 -5.85
C PRO A 111 7.45 -11.36 -5.32
N HIS A 112 7.01 -10.47 -4.43
CA HIS A 112 5.69 -10.53 -3.80
C HIS A 112 4.53 -10.08 -4.70
N HIS A 113 4.80 -9.62 -5.94
CA HIS A 113 3.76 -9.33 -6.92
C HIS A 113 3.39 -10.56 -7.78
N GLY A 114 4.13 -11.67 -7.67
CA GLY A 114 3.69 -12.97 -8.21
C GLY A 114 3.63 -13.05 -9.75
N TYR A 115 4.43 -12.25 -10.47
CA TYR A 115 4.46 -12.28 -11.94
C TYR A 115 4.88 -13.63 -12.53
N ASP A 116 5.48 -14.49 -11.72
CA ASP A 116 5.83 -15.88 -12.05
C ASP A 116 4.62 -16.83 -12.13
N THR A 117 3.43 -16.39 -11.67
CA THR A 117 2.21 -17.20 -11.62
C THR A 117 1.13 -16.80 -12.63
N LEU A 118 1.45 -15.85 -13.52
CA LEU A 118 0.53 -15.25 -14.49
C LEU A 118 0.54 -15.95 -15.85
#